data_AF-A0AAW4UKG2-F1
#
_entry.id   AF-A0AAW4UKG2-F1
#
_cell.length_a   1.000
_cell.length_b   1.000
_cell.length_c   1.000
_cell.angle_alpha   90.00
_cell.angle_beta   90.00
_cell.angle_gamma   90.00
#
_symmetry.space_group_name_H-M   'P 1'
#
loop_
_entity.id
_entity.type
_entity.pdbx_description
1 polymer ?
#
loop_
_entity_poly.entity_id
_entity_poly.type
_entity_poly.pdbx_seq_one_letter_code
_entity_poly.pdbx_strand_id
1 'polypeptide(L)'
;MNLFETVKNNVSLREAAQAYGLEVNRHGKALCPFHNDRHPSLYVANDHYYCFTCGEHGDVIDFTARLFDLKPYDAAMKLVIDFHLDPDKPPSAAALNAKRIRTEAQKLKENERLCFSVLSDYYRCLEEWKAYYAPQTPDEPVHDLFVEACHKLSQIEYELNILTFGDSYERREIVQDWMTDGEIIALKERLEQLRKEETYGRIEYPNGYAA
;
A
#
# COMPACT_ATOMS: atom_id res chain seq x y z
N MET A 1 -19.11 23.43 8.12
CA MET A 1 -17.77 23.04 7.66
C MET A 1 -16.81 24.09 8.19
N ASN A 2 -15.75 23.69 8.89
CA ASN A 2 -14.77 24.64 9.41
C ASN A 2 -13.69 24.96 8.36
N LEU A 3 -12.92 26.02 8.57
CA LEU A 3 -11.85 26.45 7.65
C LEU A 3 -10.89 25.31 7.26
N PHE A 4 -10.45 24.52 8.24
CA PHE A 4 -9.50 23.43 8.03
C PHE A 4 -10.10 22.33 7.14
N GLU A 5 -11.37 21.98 7.36
CA GLU A 5 -12.11 21.05 6.51
C GLU A 5 -12.29 21.59 5.10
N THR A 6 -12.60 22.89 4.94
CA THR A 6 -12.69 23.52 3.61
C THR A 6 -11.41 23.33 2.83
N VAL A 7 -10.27 23.61 3.44
CA VAL A 7 -8.97 23.46 2.80
C VAL A 7 -8.70 21.99 2.45
N LYS A 8 -8.78 21.07 3.42
CA LYS A 8 -8.48 19.63 3.21
C LYS A 8 -9.40 18.97 2.19
N ASN A 9 -10.64 19.47 2.06
CA ASN A 9 -11.59 18.93 1.10
C ASN A 9 -11.35 19.43 -0.33
N ASN A 10 -10.86 20.66 -0.51
CA ASN A 10 -10.77 21.28 -1.83
C ASN A 10 -9.35 21.35 -2.41
N VAL A 11 -8.31 21.25 -1.59
CA VAL A 11 -6.92 21.35 -2.04
C VAL A 11 -6.19 20.07 -1.68
N SER A 12 -5.71 19.34 -2.68
CA SER A 12 -4.80 18.23 -2.42
C SER A 12 -3.40 18.75 -2.12
N LEU A 13 -2.65 18.01 -1.31
CA LEU A 13 -1.27 18.36 -0.99
C LEU A 13 -0.39 18.42 -2.23
N ARG A 14 -0.62 17.55 -3.21
CA ARG A 14 0.12 17.57 -4.47
C ARG A 14 -0.11 18.86 -5.25
N GLU A 15 -1.35 19.33 -5.34
CA GLU A 15 -1.68 20.60 -5.98
C GLU A 15 -1.02 21.78 -5.24
N ALA A 16 -1.09 21.79 -3.91
CA ALA A 16 -0.41 22.80 -3.08
C ALA A 16 1.11 22.82 -3.29
N ALA A 17 1.76 21.66 -3.18
CA ALA A 17 3.20 21.52 -3.37
C ALA A 17 3.63 22.02 -4.76
N GLN A 18 2.93 21.61 -5.82
CA GLN A 18 3.24 22.03 -7.19
C GLN A 18 3.01 23.53 -7.42
N ALA A 19 1.92 24.09 -6.90
CA ALA A 19 1.64 25.52 -6.98
C ALA A 19 2.71 26.36 -6.25
N TYR A 20 3.28 25.82 -5.18
CA TYR A 20 4.37 26.44 -4.43
C TYR A 20 5.77 26.09 -4.95
N GLY A 21 5.88 25.50 -6.15
CA GLY A 21 7.13 25.32 -6.86
C GLY A 21 7.88 24.01 -6.57
N LEU A 22 7.25 23.03 -5.92
CA LEU A 22 7.84 21.70 -5.77
C LEU A 22 7.60 20.84 -7.02
N GLU A 23 8.68 20.32 -7.58
CA GLU A 23 8.64 19.35 -8.67
C GLU A 23 8.34 17.94 -8.15
N VAL A 24 7.05 17.60 -8.05
CA VAL A 24 6.61 16.25 -7.64
C VAL A 24 6.58 15.30 -8.84
N ASN A 25 7.44 14.29 -8.82
CA ASN A 25 7.56 13.32 -9.91
C ASN A 25 6.34 12.37 -9.99
N ARG A 26 6.34 11.50 -11.01
CA ARG A 26 5.25 10.51 -11.24
C ARG A 26 5.06 9.50 -10.12
N HIS A 27 6.06 9.32 -9.26
CA HIS A 27 6.05 8.41 -8.10
C HIS A 27 5.69 9.15 -6.80
N GLY A 28 5.27 10.43 -6.87
CA GLY A 28 4.93 11.22 -5.71
C GLY A 28 6.14 11.65 -4.89
N LYS A 29 7.36 11.62 -5.45
CA LYS A 29 8.57 12.06 -4.74
C LYS A 29 9.04 13.43 -5.20
N ALA A 30 9.59 14.21 -4.28
CA ALA A 30 10.19 15.52 -4.53
C ALA A 30 11.43 15.73 -3.63
N LEU A 31 12.24 16.74 -3.95
CA LEU A 31 13.24 17.26 -3.00
C LEU A 31 12.51 17.91 -1.83
N CYS A 32 12.95 17.60 -0.62
CA CYS A 32 12.35 18.17 0.58
C CYS A 32 12.75 19.65 0.73
N PRO A 33 11.78 20.59 0.81
CA PRO A 33 12.09 22.01 0.99
C PRO A 33 12.52 22.35 2.43
N PHE A 34 12.38 21.41 3.37
CA PHE A 34 12.61 21.63 4.80
C PHE A 34 14.01 21.26 5.29
N HIS A 35 14.87 20.77 4.40
CA HIS A 35 16.31 20.61 4.63
C HIS A 35 17.08 20.74 3.32
N ASN A 36 18.41 20.77 3.38
CA ASN A 36 19.25 20.80 2.19
C ASN A 36 19.28 19.43 1.51
N ASP A 37 18.25 19.16 0.71
CA ASP A 37 18.06 17.88 0.06
C ASP A 37 18.71 17.83 -1.32
N ARG A 38 19.40 16.72 -1.62
CA ARG A 38 20.04 16.46 -2.91
C ARG A 38 19.40 15.29 -3.67
N HIS A 39 18.59 14.48 -2.99
CA HIS A 39 17.96 13.29 -3.56
C HIS A 39 16.52 13.21 -3.08
N PRO A 40 15.51 13.07 -3.96
CA PRO A 40 14.11 13.14 -3.57
C PRO A 40 13.74 12.28 -2.34
N SER A 41 13.64 12.94 -1.18
CA SER A 41 13.39 12.32 0.12
C SER A 41 11.98 12.59 0.64
N LEU A 42 11.26 13.54 0.04
CA LEU A 42 9.88 13.87 0.36
C LEU A 42 8.92 12.99 -0.45
N TYR A 43 8.03 12.29 0.22
CA TYR A 43 6.85 11.66 -0.38
C TYR A 43 5.64 12.56 -0.21
N VAL A 44 4.91 12.78 -1.30
CA VAL A 44 3.73 13.65 -1.41
C VAL A 44 2.57 12.81 -1.92
N ALA A 45 1.70 12.41 -1.00
CA ALA A 45 0.39 11.83 -1.33
C ALA A 45 -0.64 12.95 -1.58
N ASN A 46 -1.90 12.57 -1.84
CA ASN A 46 -2.96 13.56 -2.04
C ASN A 46 -3.36 14.28 -0.74
N ASP A 47 -3.23 13.61 0.41
CA ASP A 47 -3.73 14.06 1.72
C ASP A 47 -2.64 14.26 2.78
N HIS A 48 -1.44 13.71 2.59
CA HIS A 48 -0.33 13.83 3.53
C HIS A 48 1.05 13.79 2.85
N TYR A 49 2.07 14.33 3.53
CA TYR A 49 3.47 14.19 3.14
C TYR A 49 4.28 13.55 4.26
N TYR A 50 5.42 12.98 3.86
CA TYR A 50 6.42 12.47 4.78
C TYR A 50 7.81 12.60 4.16
N CYS A 51 8.77 13.17 4.89
CA CYS A 51 10.16 13.19 4.50
C CYS A 51 10.95 12.07 5.22
N PHE A 52 11.51 11.15 4.45
CA PHE A 52 12.27 10.01 5.00
C PHE A 52 13.62 10.40 5.63
N THR A 53 14.10 11.62 5.39
CA THR A 53 15.41 12.07 5.88
C THR A 53 15.30 12.97 7.11
N CYS A 54 14.45 14.00 7.08
CA CYS A 54 14.30 14.93 8.21
C CYS A 54 13.10 14.63 9.12
N GLY A 55 12.24 13.67 8.75
CA GLY A 55 11.08 13.26 9.55
C GLY A 55 9.90 14.24 9.53
N GLU A 56 10.00 15.36 8.82
CA GLU A 56 8.89 16.31 8.68
C GLU A 56 7.70 15.64 7.94
N HIS A 57 6.50 15.84 8.47
CA HIS A 57 5.29 15.17 8.01
C HIS A 57 4.04 15.96 8.41
N GLY A 58 2.93 15.66 7.75
CA GLY A 58 1.64 16.27 8.07
C GLY A 58 0.75 16.33 6.85
N ASP A 59 -0.28 17.16 6.92
CA ASP A 59 -1.20 17.42 5.81
C ASP A 59 -0.87 18.70 5.03
N VAL A 60 -1.76 19.11 4.12
CA VAL A 60 -1.59 20.31 3.29
C VAL A 60 -1.44 21.60 4.09
N ILE A 61 -2.05 21.68 5.26
CA ILE A 61 -1.99 22.84 6.15
C ILE A 61 -0.64 22.82 6.87
N ASP A 62 -0.21 21.68 7.40
CA ASP A 62 1.10 21.55 8.05
C ASP A 62 2.25 21.85 7.07
N PHE A 63 2.15 21.34 5.85
CA PHE A 63 3.12 21.61 4.79
C PHE A 63 3.22 23.11 4.50
N THR A 64 2.08 23.77 4.32
CA THR A 64 2.01 25.22 4.03
C THR A 64 2.49 26.04 5.22
N ALA A 65 2.10 25.65 6.44
CA ALA A 65 2.56 26.27 7.67
C ALA A 65 4.08 26.24 7.76
N ARG A 66 4.67 25.07 7.50
CA ARG A 66 6.13 24.90 7.54
C ARG A 66 6.85 25.65 6.42
N LEU A 67 6.28 25.66 5.21
CA LEU A 67 6.88 26.28 4.03
C LEU A 67 6.94 27.81 4.14
N PHE A 68 5.94 28.42 4.75
CA PHE A 68 5.82 29.88 4.87
C PHE A 68 6.04 30.42 6.29
N ASP A 69 6.46 29.58 7.23
CA ASP A 69 6.64 29.91 8.65
C ASP A 69 5.38 30.55 9.27
N LEU A 70 4.23 29.91 9.03
CA LEU A 70 2.91 30.36 9.47
C LEU A 70 2.37 29.47 10.58
N LYS A 71 1.47 30.02 11.40
CA LYS A 71 0.63 29.22 12.29
C LYS A 71 -0.41 28.45 11.46
N PRO A 72 -0.96 27.31 11.96
CA PRO A 72 -1.90 26.49 11.20
C PRO A 72 -3.13 27.25 10.67
N TYR A 73 -3.67 28.18 11.45
CA TYR A 73 -4.80 29.01 11.01
C TYR A 73 -4.44 29.93 9.83
N ASP A 74 -3.29 30.61 9.92
CA ASP A 74 -2.81 31.52 8.89
C ASP A 74 -2.43 30.77 7.61
N ALA A 75 -1.87 29.56 7.75
CA ALA A 75 -1.61 28.66 6.64
C ALA A 75 -2.90 28.21 5.94
N ALA A 76 -3.96 27.88 6.70
CA ALA A 76 -5.25 27.54 6.13
C ALA A 76 -5.90 28.73 5.41
N MET A 77 -5.80 29.95 5.96
CA MET A 77 -6.23 31.19 5.30
C MET A 77 -5.45 31.45 4.01
N LYS A 78 -4.12 31.24 4.03
CA LYS A 78 -3.29 31.35 2.83
C LYS A 78 -3.75 30.40 1.73
N LEU A 79 -4.04 29.14 2.07
CA LEU A 79 -4.55 28.16 1.10
C LEU A 79 -5.92 28.57 0.53
N VAL A 80 -6.81 29.13 1.35
CA VAL A 80 -8.08 29.68 0.87
C VAL A 80 -7.85 30.77 -0.18
N ILE A 81 -6.93 31.70 0.08
CA ILE A 81 -6.64 32.81 -0.82
C ILE A 81 -5.95 32.32 -2.10
N ASP A 82 -4.86 31.55 -1.96
CA ASP A 82 -4.04 31.10 -3.10
C ASP A 82 -4.83 30.18 -4.05
N PHE A 83 -5.74 29.37 -3.51
CA PHE A 83 -6.59 28.44 -4.29
C PHE A 83 -7.98 28.99 -4.59
N HIS A 84 -8.24 30.26 -4.26
CA HIS A 84 -9.51 30.94 -4.52
C HIS A 84 -10.71 30.15 -3.98
N LEU A 85 -10.56 29.57 -2.79
CA LEU A 85 -11.63 28.83 -2.13
C LEU A 85 -12.64 29.84 -1.58
N ASP A 86 -13.92 29.60 -1.85
CA ASP A 86 -15.00 30.34 -1.24
C ASP A 86 -15.41 29.63 0.06
N PRO A 87 -15.09 30.18 1.26
CA PRO A 87 -15.42 29.54 2.53
C PRO A 87 -16.93 29.45 2.77
N ASP A 88 -17.73 30.31 2.12
CA ASP A 88 -19.19 30.32 2.22
C ASP A 88 -19.84 29.37 1.20
N LYS A 89 -19.07 28.84 0.26
CA LYS A 89 -19.52 27.86 -0.75
C LYS A 89 -18.81 26.52 -0.56
N PRO A 90 -19.21 25.74 0.47
CA PRO A 90 -18.65 24.42 0.70
C PRO A 90 -18.80 23.52 -0.55
N PRO A 91 -17.88 22.56 -0.78
CA PRO A 91 -18.03 21.58 -1.83
C PRO A 91 -19.34 20.85 -1.63
N SER A 92 -20.10 20.67 -2.71
CA SER A 92 -21.41 20.04 -2.63
C SER A 92 -21.28 18.62 -2.06
N ALA A 93 -22.36 18.13 -1.44
CA ALA A 93 -22.41 16.74 -0.96
C ALA A 93 -22.07 15.73 -2.09
N ALA A 94 -22.43 16.05 -3.33
CA ALA A 94 -22.07 15.25 -4.50
C ALA A 94 -20.56 15.25 -4.78
N ALA A 95 -19.89 16.40 -4.68
CA ALA A 95 -18.44 16.50 -4.87
C ALA A 95 -17.66 15.76 -3.78
N LEU A 96 -18.10 15.87 -2.51
CA LEU A 96 -17.54 15.12 -1.40
C LEU A 96 -17.74 13.61 -1.58
N ASN A 97 -18.94 13.18 -1.98
CA ASN A 97 -19.21 11.77 -2.27
C ASN A 97 -18.36 11.24 -3.42
N ALA A 98 -18.20 12.01 -4.50
CA ALA A 98 -17.33 11.63 -5.62
C ALA A 98 -15.86 11.48 -5.20
N LYS A 99 -15.35 12.40 -4.35
CA LYS A 99 -14.00 12.29 -3.77
C LYS A 99 -13.86 11.03 -2.91
N ARG A 100 -14.85 10.74 -2.06
CA ARG A 100 -14.87 9.52 -1.24
C ARG A 100 -14.86 8.26 -2.10
N ILE A 101 -15.76 8.17 -3.09
CA ILE A 101 -15.84 7.03 -4.02
C ILE A 101 -14.50 6.85 -4.75
N ARG A 102 -13.86 7.93 -5.18
CA ARG A 102 -12.53 7.87 -5.82
C ARG A 102 -11.48 7.29 -4.87
N THR A 103 -11.46 7.72 -3.61
CA THR A 103 -10.53 7.20 -2.60
C THR A 103 -10.80 5.73 -2.29
N GLU A 104 -12.06 5.33 -2.16
CA GLU A 104 -12.46 3.94 -1.93
C GLU A 104 -12.09 3.03 -3.11
N ALA A 105 -12.33 3.50 -4.34
CA ALA A 105 -11.93 2.77 -5.55
C ALA A 105 -10.41 2.62 -5.66
N GLN A 106 -9.65 3.63 -5.27
CA GLN A 106 -8.19 3.57 -5.24
C GLN A 106 -7.69 2.54 -4.21
N LYS A 107 -8.26 2.55 -2.99
CA LYS A 107 -7.94 1.56 -1.95
C LYS A 107 -8.28 0.14 -2.39
N LEU A 108 -9.45 -0.07 -2.99
CA LEU A 108 -9.83 -1.39 -3.50
C LEU A 108 -8.82 -1.89 -4.54
N LYS A 109 -8.39 -1.02 -5.45
CA LYS A 109 -7.39 -1.36 -6.47
C LYS A 109 -6.01 -1.68 -5.88
N GLU A 110 -5.61 -1.00 -4.82
CA GLU A 110 -4.36 -1.29 -4.10
C GLU A 110 -4.44 -2.64 -3.38
N ASN A 111 -5.57 -2.93 -2.74
CA ASN A 111 -5.80 -4.21 -2.09
C ASN A 111 -5.88 -5.37 -3.09
N GLU A 112 -6.57 -5.21 -4.23
CA GLU A 112 -6.59 -6.20 -5.33
C GLU A 112 -5.17 -6.57 -5.77
N ARG A 113 -4.30 -5.56 -5.95
CA ARG A 113 -2.90 -5.79 -6.35
C ARG A 113 -2.10 -6.50 -5.28
N LEU A 114 -2.30 -6.15 -4.01
CA LEU A 114 -1.63 -6.79 -2.89
C LEU A 114 -2.03 -8.27 -2.78
N CYS A 115 -3.34 -8.55 -2.75
CA CYS A 115 -3.87 -9.91 -2.73
C CYS A 115 -3.33 -10.73 -3.90
N PHE A 116 -3.45 -10.23 -5.12
CA PHE A 116 -2.96 -10.93 -6.30
C PHE A 116 -1.45 -11.24 -6.20
N SER A 117 -0.63 -10.28 -5.77
CA SER A 117 0.81 -10.46 -5.63
C SER A 117 1.15 -11.54 -4.61
N VAL A 118 0.59 -11.44 -3.40
CA VAL A 118 0.92 -12.36 -2.29
C VAL A 118 0.40 -13.76 -2.58
N LEU A 119 -0.83 -13.89 -3.10
CA LEU A 119 -1.40 -15.20 -3.44
C LEU A 119 -0.67 -15.85 -4.61
N SER A 120 -0.18 -15.07 -5.58
CA SER A 120 0.66 -15.59 -6.66
C SER A 120 1.99 -16.13 -6.14
N ASP A 121 2.61 -15.43 -5.19
CA ASP A 121 3.85 -15.90 -4.56
C ASP A 121 3.59 -17.17 -3.74
N TYR A 122 2.49 -17.20 -2.99
CA TYR A 122 2.07 -18.37 -2.22
C TYR A 122 1.79 -19.58 -3.12
N TYR A 123 1.07 -19.39 -4.22
CA TYR A 123 0.76 -20.44 -5.18
C TYR A 123 2.04 -21.11 -5.70
N ARG A 124 3.04 -20.32 -6.10
CA ARG A 124 4.33 -20.85 -6.55
C ARG A 124 5.03 -21.65 -5.46
N CYS A 125 5.04 -21.16 -4.22
CA CYS A 125 5.58 -21.92 -3.09
C CYS A 125 4.83 -23.24 -2.89
N LEU A 126 3.50 -23.25 -2.99
CA LEU A 126 2.70 -24.48 -2.86
C LEU A 126 3.01 -25.47 -3.99
N GLU A 127 3.18 -25.02 -5.24
CA GLU A 127 3.59 -25.88 -6.35
C GLU A 127 4.97 -26.50 -6.09
N GLU A 128 5.93 -25.68 -5.66
CA GLU A 128 7.27 -26.13 -5.32
C GLU A 128 7.24 -27.13 -4.16
N TRP A 129 6.57 -26.82 -3.05
CA TRP A 129 6.49 -27.70 -1.89
C TRP A 129 5.80 -29.02 -2.22
N LYS A 130 4.76 -29.00 -3.04
CA LYS A 130 4.08 -30.22 -3.50
C LYS A 130 5.00 -31.12 -4.31
N ALA A 131 5.89 -30.54 -5.12
CA ALA A 131 6.83 -31.30 -5.93
C ALA A 131 8.03 -31.80 -5.11
N TYR A 132 8.64 -30.93 -4.29
CA TYR A 132 9.87 -31.23 -3.56
C TYR A 132 9.66 -32.11 -2.32
N TYR A 133 8.56 -31.91 -1.59
CA TYR A 133 8.31 -32.63 -0.33
C TYR A 133 7.34 -33.80 -0.49
N ALA A 134 7.08 -34.25 -1.73
CA ALA A 134 6.25 -35.42 -1.97
C ALA A 134 6.90 -36.68 -1.38
N PRO A 135 6.18 -37.46 -0.55
CA PRO A 135 6.71 -38.71 -0.03
C PRO A 135 6.95 -39.67 -1.20
N GLN A 136 8.13 -40.30 -1.22
CA GLN A 136 8.52 -41.22 -2.29
C GLN A 136 8.02 -42.64 -2.02
N THR A 137 7.69 -42.94 -0.77
CA THR A 137 7.15 -44.24 -0.35
C THR A 137 5.97 -44.07 0.62
N PRO A 138 5.05 -45.04 0.72
CA PRO A 138 3.88 -44.95 1.60
C PRO A 138 4.20 -44.86 3.10
N ASP A 139 5.38 -45.35 3.50
CA ASP A 139 5.79 -45.43 4.92
C ASP A 139 6.60 -44.19 5.36
N GLU A 140 6.88 -43.25 4.45
CA GLU A 140 7.65 -42.05 4.75
C GLU A 140 6.80 -41.03 5.53
N PRO A 141 7.36 -40.38 6.56
CA PRO A 141 6.70 -39.26 7.23
C PRO A 141 6.36 -38.14 6.24
N VAL A 142 5.12 -37.68 6.25
CA VAL A 142 4.67 -36.63 5.33
C VAL A 142 5.07 -35.25 5.88
N HIS A 143 5.74 -34.45 5.06
CA HIS A 143 6.17 -33.11 5.43
C HIS A 143 4.99 -32.13 5.53
N ASP A 144 4.97 -31.26 6.54
CA ASP A 144 3.86 -30.32 6.77
C ASP A 144 3.59 -29.40 5.56
N LEU A 145 4.64 -28.87 4.92
CA LEU A 145 4.50 -28.04 3.71
C LEU A 145 3.89 -28.80 2.52
N PHE A 146 4.12 -30.12 2.44
CA PHE A 146 3.46 -30.95 1.42
C PHE A 146 1.97 -31.09 1.71
N VAL A 147 1.60 -31.35 2.97
CA VAL A 147 0.20 -31.43 3.42
C VAL A 147 -0.52 -30.11 3.15
N GLU A 148 0.11 -28.99 3.50
CA GLU A 148 -0.42 -27.66 3.23
C GLU A 148 -0.64 -27.42 1.74
N ALA A 149 0.36 -27.73 0.91
CA ALA A 149 0.24 -27.64 -0.54
C ALA A 149 -0.90 -28.48 -1.10
N CYS A 150 -1.11 -29.69 -0.58
CA CYS A 150 -2.22 -30.53 -1.00
C CYS A 150 -3.58 -29.93 -0.64
N HIS A 151 -3.70 -29.27 0.52
CA HIS A 151 -4.95 -28.68 0.97
C HIS A 151 -5.26 -27.32 0.33
N LYS A 152 -4.23 -26.51 0.06
CA LYS A 152 -4.40 -25.09 -0.30
C LYS A 152 -4.25 -24.80 -1.78
N LEU A 153 -3.51 -25.61 -2.54
CA LEU A 153 -3.18 -25.29 -3.92
C LEU A 153 -4.41 -25.01 -4.79
N SER A 154 -5.43 -25.88 -4.74
CA SER A 154 -6.66 -25.70 -5.53
C SER A 154 -7.48 -24.48 -5.10
N GLN A 155 -7.49 -24.17 -3.80
CA GLN A 155 -8.18 -22.99 -3.26
C GLN A 155 -7.52 -21.72 -3.81
N ILE A 156 -6.19 -21.62 -3.69
CA ILE A 156 -5.44 -20.44 -4.13
C ILE A 156 -5.51 -20.26 -5.64
N GLU A 157 -5.48 -21.36 -6.42
CA GLU A 157 -5.67 -21.31 -7.87
C GLU A 157 -7.03 -20.70 -8.25
N TYR A 158 -8.09 -21.13 -7.56
CA TYR A 158 -9.45 -20.63 -7.78
C TYR A 158 -9.56 -19.14 -7.45
N GLU A 159 -9.02 -18.71 -6.32
CA GLU A 159 -9.03 -17.30 -5.90
C GLU A 159 -8.20 -16.41 -6.85
N LEU A 160 -7.05 -16.89 -7.33
CA LEU A 160 -6.26 -16.19 -8.35
C LEU A 160 -6.99 -16.08 -9.68
N ASN A 161 -7.76 -17.10 -10.06
CA ASN A 161 -8.59 -17.05 -11.26
C ASN A 161 -9.64 -15.94 -11.14
N ILE A 162 -10.34 -15.84 -10.00
CA ILE A 162 -11.28 -14.75 -9.72
C ILE A 162 -10.58 -13.40 -9.77
N LEU A 163 -9.43 -13.24 -9.11
CA LEU A 163 -8.67 -11.98 -9.13
C LEU A 163 -8.24 -11.55 -10.53
N THR A 164 -8.08 -12.51 -11.46
CA THR A 164 -7.66 -12.25 -12.84
C THR A 164 -8.83 -12.01 -13.80
N PHE A 165 -9.88 -12.83 -13.71
CA PHE A 165 -10.96 -12.90 -14.71
C PHE A 165 -12.34 -12.59 -14.15
N GLY A 166 -12.50 -12.59 -12.82
CA GLY A 166 -13.76 -12.30 -12.16
C GLY A 166 -14.21 -10.86 -12.33
N ASP A 167 -15.51 -10.64 -12.15
CA ASP A 167 -16.07 -9.30 -12.20
C ASP A 167 -15.68 -8.45 -10.96
N SER A 168 -16.10 -7.19 -10.92
CA SER A 168 -15.75 -6.30 -9.82
C SER A 168 -16.35 -6.69 -8.46
N TYR A 169 -17.44 -7.46 -8.47
CA TYR A 169 -18.09 -7.94 -7.25
C TYR A 169 -17.33 -9.16 -6.72
N GLU A 170 -17.08 -10.16 -7.57
CA GLU A 170 -16.35 -11.38 -7.20
C GLU A 170 -14.93 -11.06 -6.70
N ARG A 171 -14.22 -10.18 -7.40
CA ARG A 171 -12.88 -9.74 -6.98
C ARG A 171 -12.90 -9.02 -5.63
N ARG A 172 -13.95 -8.25 -5.35
CA ARG A 172 -14.09 -7.57 -4.07
C ARG A 172 -14.30 -8.54 -2.93
N GLU A 173 -15.07 -9.61 -3.12
CA GLU A 173 -15.26 -10.63 -2.09
C GLU A 173 -13.92 -11.28 -1.72
N ILE A 174 -13.14 -11.75 -2.72
CA ILE A 174 -11.81 -12.32 -2.45
C ILE A 174 -10.89 -11.33 -1.71
N VAL A 175 -10.86 -10.08 -2.16
CA VAL A 175 -10.06 -9.05 -1.49
C VAL A 175 -10.53 -8.81 -0.07
N GLN A 176 -11.84 -8.77 0.17
CA GLN A 176 -12.38 -8.54 1.50
C GLN A 176 -12.03 -9.69 2.45
N ASP A 177 -12.16 -10.93 2.00
CA ASP A 177 -11.85 -12.12 2.80
C ASP A 177 -10.38 -12.10 3.24
N TRP A 178 -9.46 -11.85 2.31
CA TRP A 178 -8.02 -11.82 2.62
C TRP A 178 -7.54 -10.58 3.39
N MET A 179 -8.24 -9.45 3.24
CA MET A 179 -7.91 -8.23 3.97
C MET A 179 -8.51 -8.22 5.38
N THR A 180 -9.53 -9.04 5.63
CA THR A 180 -10.11 -9.21 6.96
C THR A 180 -9.06 -9.83 7.88
N ASP A 181 -8.99 -9.30 9.10
CA ASP A 181 -8.08 -9.75 10.17
C ASP A 181 -6.57 -9.79 9.83
N GLY A 182 -6.18 -9.18 8.70
CA GLY A 182 -4.78 -9.08 8.27
C GLY A 182 -4.18 -10.37 7.72
N GLU A 183 -5.00 -11.34 7.30
CA GLU A 183 -4.52 -12.65 6.81
C GLU A 183 -3.50 -12.52 5.68
N ILE A 184 -3.74 -11.62 4.71
CA ILE A 184 -2.83 -11.41 3.58
C ILE A 184 -1.46 -10.88 4.02
N ILE A 185 -1.43 -10.05 5.07
CA ILE A 185 -0.18 -9.50 5.62
C ILE A 185 0.57 -10.59 6.38
N ALA A 186 -0.12 -11.37 7.20
CA ALA A 186 0.47 -12.50 7.93
C ALA A 186 1.06 -13.54 6.96
N LEU A 187 0.33 -13.86 5.88
CA LEU A 187 0.82 -14.76 4.83
C LEU A 187 2.09 -14.19 4.17
N LYS A 188 2.07 -12.92 3.79
CA LYS A 188 3.24 -12.26 3.19
C LYS A 188 4.47 -12.34 4.10
N GLU A 189 4.32 -12.01 5.39
CA GLU A 189 5.40 -12.05 6.36
C GLU A 189 5.94 -13.48 6.55
N ARG A 190 5.05 -14.48 6.61
CA ARG A 190 5.44 -15.90 6.68
C ARG A 190 6.25 -16.33 5.46
N LEU A 191 5.83 -15.97 4.25
CA LEU A 191 6.57 -16.30 3.03
C LEU A 191 7.95 -15.64 2.98
N GLU A 192 8.07 -14.40 3.47
CA GLU A 192 9.36 -13.73 3.59
C GLU A 192 10.29 -14.41 4.62
N GLN A 193 9.75 -14.95 5.71
CA GLN A 193 10.51 -15.72 6.69
C GLN A 193 11.01 -17.05 6.11
N LEU A 194 10.12 -17.84 5.49
CA LEU A 194 10.48 -19.13 4.88
C LEU A 194 11.56 -18.96 3.80
N ARG A 195 11.45 -17.95 2.95
CA ARG A 195 12.48 -17.65 1.94
C ARG A 195 13.83 -17.31 2.56
N LYS A 196 13.86 -16.62 3.69
CA LYS A 196 15.11 -16.30 4.41
C LYS A 196 15.73 -17.57 5.00
N GLU A 197 14.92 -18.43 5.61
CA GLU A 197 15.36 -19.70 6.18
C GLU A 197 15.92 -20.64 5.11
N GLU A 198 15.27 -20.76 3.95
CA GLU A 198 15.79 -21.54 2.81
C GLU A 198 17.13 -20.98 2.32
N THR A 199 17.28 -19.66 2.21
CA THR A 199 18.57 -19.06 1.84
C THR A 199 19.66 -19.29 2.87
N TYR A 200 19.34 -19.24 4.17
CA TYR A 200 20.32 -19.50 5.23
C TYR A 200 20.70 -20.98 5.31
N GLY A 201 19.74 -21.90 5.19
CA GLY A 201 19.99 -23.34 5.13
C GLY A 201 20.86 -23.75 3.94
N ARG A 202 20.71 -23.10 2.78
CA ARG A 202 21.57 -23.30 1.60
C ARG A 202 22.99 -22.75 1.77
N ILE A 203 23.18 -21.72 2.60
CA ILE A 203 24.50 -21.12 2.90
C ILE A 203 25.23 -21.96 3.96
N GLU A 204 24.53 -22.49 4.97
CA GLU A 204 25.14 -23.27 6.05
C GLU A 204 25.39 -24.74 5.67
N TYR A 205 24.59 -25.33 4.77
CA TYR A 205 24.76 -26.72 4.33
C TYR A 205 24.68 -26.85 2.81
N PRO A 206 25.78 -26.57 2.08
CA PRO A 206 25.75 -26.49 0.61
C PRO A 206 25.65 -27.85 -0.09
N ASN A 207 25.91 -28.96 0.63
CA ASN A 207 25.88 -30.31 0.08
C ASN A 207 25.06 -31.21 1.00
N GLY A 208 23.90 -31.63 0.50
CA GLY A 208 22.90 -32.38 1.24
C GLY A 208 23.45 -33.63 1.92
N TYR A 209 23.28 -33.66 3.24
CA TYR A 209 22.90 -34.86 3.96
C TYR A 209 21.88 -34.39 5.01
N ALA A 210 20.64 -34.86 4.85
CA ALA A 210 19.65 -34.78 5.90
C ALA A 210 20.18 -35.56 7.11
N ALA A 211 20.11 -34.95 8.30
CA ALA A 211 20.18 -35.64 9.57
C ALA A 211 18.76 -35.82 10.11
#